data_AF-A0A2A2KU95-F1
#
_entry.id   AF-A0A2A2KU95-F1
#
_cell.length_a   1.000
_cell.length_b   1.000
_cell.length_c   1.000
_cell.angle_alpha   90.00
_cell.angle_beta   90.00
_cell.angle_gamma   90.00
#
_symmetry.space_group_name_H-M   'P 1'
#
loop_
_entity.id
_entity.type
_entity.pdbx_description
1 polymer ?
#
loop_
_entity_poly.entity_id
_entity_poly.type
_entity_poly.pdbx_seq_one_letter_code
_entity_poly.pdbx_strand_id
1 'polypeptide(L)'
;MGDISLNTRYLSSQRGLIKILEIICGFAIASNFCTYIYGNSCFGHGRLAFPSTLNYICVICNIIWLILNFLSLNRWFYAEKIYSIVCAVLFLIGSLLVVWWLIETLPDRWWPYGTAGIFICEFLLNLYDAKILQ
;
A
#
# COMPACT_ATOMS: atom_id res chain seq x y z
N MET A 1 19.31 23.87 -14.51
CA MET A 1 19.36 22.92 -13.38
C MET A 1 18.44 23.50 -12.34
N GLY A 2 17.25 22.91 -12.15
CA GLY A 2 16.29 23.44 -11.18
C GLY A 2 16.82 23.23 -9.78
N ASP A 3 16.81 24.28 -8.95
CA ASP A 3 17.25 24.20 -7.56
C ASP A 3 16.43 23.13 -6.83
N ILE A 4 17.07 22.00 -6.53
CA ILE A 4 16.47 20.92 -5.77
C ILE A 4 16.49 21.37 -4.30
N SER A 5 15.38 21.94 -3.83
CA SER A 5 15.22 22.32 -2.43
C SER A 5 14.66 21.15 -1.63
N LEU A 6 15.32 20.82 -0.51
CA LEU A 6 14.86 19.77 0.41
C LEU A 6 13.71 20.31 1.27
N ASN A 7 12.52 19.70 1.17
CA ASN A 7 11.39 20.04 2.01
C ASN A 7 11.36 19.17 3.26
N THR A 8 12.20 19.52 4.24
CA THR A 8 12.30 18.77 5.51
C THR A 8 11.01 18.80 6.34
N ARG A 9 10.12 19.79 6.13
CA ARG A 9 8.78 19.83 6.77
C ARG A 9 7.82 18.80 6.20
N TYR A 10 8.07 18.26 5.00
CA TYR A 10 7.19 17.26 4.40
C TYR A 10 7.08 16.00 5.26
N LEU A 11 8.20 15.54 5.83
CA LEU A 11 8.24 14.36 6.71
C LEU A 11 7.47 14.53 8.02
N SER A 12 7.29 15.77 8.48
CA SER A 12 6.51 16.11 9.68
C SER A 12 5.05 16.48 9.34
N SER A 13 4.72 16.58 8.05
CA SER A 13 3.36 16.88 7.61
C SER A 13 2.47 15.63 7.65
N GLN A 14 1.17 15.82 7.84
CA GLN A 14 0.19 14.73 7.82
C GLN A 14 0.29 13.88 6.54
N ARG A 15 0.59 14.50 5.39
CA ARG A 15 0.79 13.82 4.10
C ARG A 15 2.02 12.90 4.09
N GLY A 16 3.16 13.42 4.53
CA GLY A 16 4.39 12.62 4.60
C GLY A 16 4.26 11.43 5.55
N LEU A 17 3.60 11.62 6.69
CA LEU A 17 3.35 10.57 7.67
C LEU A 17 2.46 9.45 7.10
N ILE A 18 1.40 9.79 6.36
CA ILE A 18 0.51 8.79 5.74
C ILE A 18 1.26 7.97 4.71
N LYS A 19 2.04 8.60 3.82
CA LYS A 19 2.85 7.88 2.83
C LYS A 19 3.85 6.92 3.49
N ILE A 20 4.45 7.32 4.61
CA ILE A 20 5.33 6.43 5.39
C ILE A 20 4.55 5.25 5.97
N LEU A 21 3.34 5.49 6.50
CA LEU A 21 2.49 4.41 7.03
C LEU A 21 2.07 3.42 5.95
N GLU A 22 1.65 3.89 4.77
CA GLU A 22 1.34 3.04 3.60
C GLU A 22 2.56 2.21 3.16
N ILE A 23 3.77 2.76 3.24
CA ILE A 23 4.99 2.00 2.92
C ILE A 23 5.24 0.89 3.97
N ILE A 24 5.11 1.22 5.26
CA ILE A 24 5.33 0.26 6.35
C ILE A 24 4.29 -0.87 6.30
N CYS A 25 3.01 -0.51 6.15
CA CYS A 25 1.92 -1.47 6.02
C CYS A 25 2.10 -2.36 4.77
N GLY A 26 2.49 -1.78 3.64
CA GLY A 26 2.81 -2.55 2.43
C GLY A 26 3.98 -3.52 2.60
N PHE A 27 5.04 -3.16 3.32
CA PHE A 27 6.13 -4.10 3.66
C PHE A 27 5.69 -5.21 4.62
N ALA A 28 4.83 -4.89 5.59
CA ALA A 28 4.24 -5.88 6.49
C ALA A 28 3.38 -6.89 5.71
N ILE A 29 2.62 -6.45 4.71
CA ILE A 29 1.87 -7.34 3.81
C ILE A 29 2.82 -8.22 2.99
N ALA A 30 3.84 -7.63 2.36
CA ALA A 30 4.77 -8.34 1.50
C ALA A 30 5.53 -9.45 2.25
N SER A 31 5.98 -9.16 3.47
CA SER A 31 6.64 -10.15 4.33
C SER A 31 5.72 -11.31 4.71
N ASN A 32 4.46 -11.05 5.04
CA ASN A 32 3.49 -12.10 5.37
C ASN A 32 3.15 -12.99 4.16
N PHE A 33 2.91 -12.42 2.98
CA PHE A 33 2.63 -13.23 1.78
C PHE A 33 3.82 -14.08 1.34
N CYS A 34 5.05 -13.62 1.59
CA CYS A 34 6.24 -14.43 1.31
C CYS A 34 6.62 -15.37 2.47
N THR A 35 5.99 -15.31 3.64
CA THR A 35 6.25 -16.28 4.72
C THR A 35 5.51 -17.62 4.51
N TYR A 36 4.62 -17.73 3.52
CA TYR A 36 4.05 -19.02 3.07
C TYR A 36 5.06 -19.92 2.31
N ILE A 37 6.37 -19.64 2.44
CA ILE A 37 7.52 -20.41 1.90
C ILE A 37 7.74 -21.72 2.69
N TYR A 38 6.72 -22.57 2.72
CA TYR A 38 6.91 -24.02 2.79
C TYR A 38 6.12 -24.66 1.64
N GLY A 39 6.41 -24.20 0.42
CA GLY A 39 6.04 -24.92 -0.81
C GLY A 39 5.37 -24.10 -1.92
N ASN A 40 4.77 -22.94 -1.64
CA ASN A 40 4.08 -22.15 -2.66
C ASN A 40 4.55 -20.68 -2.64
N SER A 41 4.91 -20.17 -3.82
CA SER A 41 5.41 -18.82 -4.07
C SER A 41 4.49 -17.72 -3.52
N CYS A 42 4.96 -16.48 -3.38
CA CYS A 42 4.12 -15.31 -3.02
C CYS A 42 2.97 -15.03 -4.03
N PHE A 43 2.90 -15.82 -5.11
CA PHE A 43 1.90 -15.84 -6.19
C PHE A 43 1.23 -17.22 -6.38
N GLY A 44 1.49 -18.19 -5.49
CA GLY A 44 1.12 -19.60 -5.69
C GLY A 44 -0.38 -19.88 -5.64
N HIS A 45 -1.17 -18.97 -5.07
CA HIS A 45 -2.63 -19.02 -5.12
C HIS A 45 -3.16 -17.90 -6.03
N GLY A 46 -3.92 -18.26 -7.07
CA GLY A 46 -4.44 -17.29 -8.04
C GLY A 46 -5.28 -16.16 -7.41
N ARG A 47 -5.95 -16.43 -6.29
CA ARG A 47 -6.72 -15.43 -5.53
C ARG A 47 -5.83 -14.45 -4.74
N LEU A 48 -4.63 -14.87 -4.33
CA LEU A 48 -3.65 -14.05 -3.63
C LEU A 48 -2.67 -13.35 -4.57
N ALA A 49 -2.53 -13.84 -5.81
CA ALA A 49 -1.63 -13.26 -6.79
C ALA A 49 -1.98 -11.80 -7.11
N PHE A 50 -3.26 -11.48 -7.29
CA PHE A 50 -3.72 -10.10 -7.51
C PHE A 50 -3.39 -9.16 -6.34
N PRO A 51 -3.85 -9.40 -5.09
CA PRO A 51 -3.57 -8.50 -3.97
C PRO A 51 -2.07 -8.40 -3.66
N SER A 52 -1.32 -9.49 -3.80
CA SER A 52 0.14 -9.50 -3.63
C SER A 52 0.84 -8.59 -4.66
N THR A 53 0.50 -8.74 -5.95
CA THR A 53 1.07 -7.92 -7.03
C THR A 53 0.73 -6.45 -6.86
N LEU A 54 -0.55 -6.15 -6.56
CA LEU A 54 -1.02 -4.80 -6.31
C LEU A 54 -0.21 -4.14 -5.18
N ASN A 55 -0.04 -4.83 -4.06
CA ASN A 55 0.70 -4.32 -2.92
C ASN A 55 2.15 -3.97 -3.29
N TYR A 56 2.86 -4.85 -4.02
CA TYR A 56 4.23 -4.55 -4.46
C TYR A 56 4.31 -3.31 -5.35
N ILE A 57 3.40 -3.16 -6.31
CA ILE A 57 3.36 -2.00 -7.20
C ILE A 57 3.07 -0.73 -6.37
N CYS A 58 2.10 -0.79 -5.47
CA CYS A 58 1.72 0.34 -4.63
C CYS A 58 2.85 0.80 -3.70
N VAL A 59 3.61 -0.12 -3.08
CA VAL A 59 4.79 0.23 -2.27
C VAL A 59 5.82 1.00 -3.10
N ILE A 60 6.14 0.51 -4.30
CA ILE A 60 7.10 1.19 -5.20
C ILE A 60 6.60 2.58 -5.58
N CYS A 61 5.33 2.70 -5.99
CA CYS A 61 4.73 3.98 -6.32
C CYS A 61 4.73 4.95 -5.13
N ASN A 62 4.39 4.50 -3.93
CA ASN A 62 4.41 5.32 -2.72
C ASN A 62 5.81 5.82 -2.35
N ILE A 63 6.85 4.98 -2.53
CA ILE A 63 8.25 5.40 -2.37
C ILE A 63 8.61 6.50 -3.38
N ILE A 64 8.22 6.34 -4.65
CA ILE A 64 8.48 7.34 -5.70
C ILE A 64 7.80 8.67 -5.34
N TRP A 65 6.52 8.65 -4.98
CA TRP A 65 5.78 9.84 -4.57
C TRP A 65 6.38 10.51 -3.34
N LEU A 66 6.83 9.74 -2.35
CA LEU A 66 7.52 10.26 -1.18
C LEU A 66 8.80 11.01 -1.57
N ILE A 67 9.63 10.44 -2.44
CA ILE A 67 10.87 11.07 -2.92
C ILE A 67 10.56 12.35 -3.72
N LEU A 68 9.59 12.31 -4.62
CA LEU A 68 9.20 13.46 -5.44
C LEU A 68 8.67 14.62 -4.59
N ASN A 69 7.86 14.32 -3.58
CA ASN A 69 7.33 15.32 -2.64
C ASN A 69 8.41 15.85 -1.68
N PHE A 70 9.34 15.00 -1.25
CA PHE A 70 10.45 15.40 -0.38
C PHE A 70 11.42 16.36 -1.10
N LEU A 71 11.69 16.14 -2.37
CA LEU A 71 12.53 17.01 -3.20
C LEU A 71 11.81 18.26 -3.73
N SER A 72 10.55 18.50 -3.32
CA SER A 72 9.69 19.60 -3.82
C SER A 72 9.52 19.64 -5.35
N LEU A 73 9.80 18.53 -6.04
CA LEU A 73 9.71 18.42 -7.50
C LEU A 73 8.27 18.16 -7.97
N ASN A 74 7.36 17.91 -7.04
CA ASN A 74 5.99 17.53 -7.37
C ASN A 74 5.15 18.73 -7.82
N ARG A 75 5.06 18.94 -9.14
CA ARG A 75 4.06 19.82 -9.77
C ARG A 75 2.74 19.11 -10.07
N TRP A 76 2.63 17.81 -9.80
CA TRP A 76 1.59 16.92 -10.34
C TRP A 76 0.63 16.44 -9.24
N PHE A 77 0.17 17.38 -8.41
CA PHE A 77 -0.76 17.13 -7.31
C PHE A 77 -2.03 16.35 -7.73
N TYR A 78 -2.56 16.65 -8.92
CA TYR A 78 -3.73 15.95 -9.47
C TYR A 78 -3.46 14.48 -9.81
N ALA A 79 -2.24 14.14 -10.24
CA ALA A 79 -1.89 12.76 -10.58
C ALA A 79 -1.77 11.89 -9.32
N GLU A 80 -1.20 12.45 -8.23
CA GLU A 80 -1.13 11.78 -6.92
C GLU A 80 -2.54 11.50 -6.37
N LYS A 81 -3.47 12.46 -6.53
CA LYS A 81 -4.87 12.27 -6.12
C LYS A 81 -5.56 11.13 -6.87
N ILE A 82 -5.43 11.09 -8.20
CA ILE A 82 -6.03 10.01 -9.01
C ILE A 82 -5.41 8.67 -8.59
N TYR A 83 -4.09 8.64 -8.38
CA TYR A 83 -3.39 7.45 -7.89
C TYR A 83 -3.96 6.94 -6.56
N SER A 84 -4.14 7.81 -5.54
CA SER A 84 -4.65 7.38 -4.23
C SER A 84 -6.10 6.89 -4.31
N ILE A 85 -6.95 7.51 -5.14
CA ILE A 85 -8.33 7.04 -5.37
C ILE A 85 -8.33 5.66 -6.05
N VAL A 86 -7.52 5.47 -7.09
CA VAL A 86 -7.40 4.19 -7.79
C VAL A 86 -6.87 3.12 -6.85
N CYS A 87 -5.85 3.41 -6.05
CA CYS A 87 -5.32 2.49 -5.06
C CYS A 87 -6.37 2.12 -4.02
N ALA A 88 -7.16 3.08 -3.50
CA ALA A 88 -8.25 2.77 -2.57
C ALA A 88 -9.25 1.77 -3.17
N VAL A 89 -9.69 1.97 -4.42
CA VAL A 89 -10.61 1.01 -5.07
C VAL A 89 -9.96 -0.36 -5.26
N LEU A 90 -8.70 -0.41 -5.68
CA LEU A 90 -7.99 -1.68 -5.90
C LEU A 90 -7.72 -2.42 -4.60
N PHE A 91 -7.37 -1.72 -3.51
CA PHE A 91 -7.19 -2.31 -2.18
C PHE A 91 -8.51 -2.78 -1.58
N LEU A 92 -9.64 -2.14 -1.89
CA LEU A 92 -10.96 -2.64 -1.51
C LEU A 92 -11.23 -4.00 -2.17
N ILE A 93 -11.01 -4.12 -3.49
CA ILE A 93 -11.15 -5.39 -4.22
C ILE A 93 -10.15 -6.43 -3.67
N GLY A 94 -8.91 -6.03 -3.44
CA GLY A 94 -7.88 -6.87 -2.84
C GLY A 94 -8.29 -7.41 -1.46
N SER A 95 -8.88 -6.57 -0.60
CA SER A 95 -9.35 -6.97 0.73
C SER A 95 -10.43 -8.04 0.66
N LEU A 96 -11.40 -7.91 -0.27
CA LEU A 96 -12.44 -8.92 -0.48
C LEU A 96 -11.87 -10.26 -0.93
N LEU A 97 -10.87 -10.25 -1.82
CA LEU A 97 -10.19 -11.46 -2.29
C LEU A 97 -9.38 -12.14 -1.18
N VAL A 98 -8.70 -11.36 -0.33
CA VAL A 98 -7.97 -11.90 0.82
C VAL A 98 -8.93 -12.50 1.86
N VAL A 99 -10.05 -11.84 2.15
CA VAL A 99 -11.10 -12.37 3.04
C VAL A 99 -11.71 -13.64 2.47
N TRP A 100 -11.98 -13.69 1.16
CA TRP A 100 -12.44 -14.90 0.50
C TRP A 100 -11.45 -16.04 0.70
N TRP A 101 -10.17 -15.83 0.40
CA TRP A 101 -9.13 -16.84 0.56
C TRP A 101 -9.02 -17.33 2.01
N LEU A 102 -9.21 -16.44 2.99
CA LEU A 102 -9.19 -16.76 4.42
C LEU A 102 -10.34 -17.71 4.82
N ILE A 103 -11.55 -17.48 4.28
CA ILE A 103 -12.73 -18.33 4.51
C ILE A 103 -12.53 -19.73 3.89
N GLU A 104 -11.94 -19.79 2.71
CA GLU A 104 -11.71 -21.07 2.01
C GLU A 104 -10.59 -21.90 2.66
N THR A 105 -9.52 -21.25 3.10
CA THR A 105 -8.33 -21.94 3.62
C THR A 105 -8.42 -22.25 5.11
N LEU A 106 -9.21 -21.47 5.88
CA LEU A 106 -9.33 -21.55 7.34
C LEU A 106 -7.99 -21.88 8.03
N PRO A 107 -6.98 -21.01 7.90
CA PRO A 107 -5.64 -21.32 8.40
C PRO A 107 -5.61 -21.32 9.93
N ASP A 108 -4.98 -22.34 10.53
CA ASP A 108 -4.80 -22.45 11.99
C ASP A 108 -3.86 -21.40 12.61
N ARG A 109 -3.22 -20.57 11.78
CA ARG A 109 -2.27 -19.54 12.21
C ARG A 109 -2.94 -18.17 12.22
N TRP A 110 -2.52 -17.29 13.12
CA TRP A 110 -3.12 -15.97 13.31
C TRP A 110 -2.67 -14.89 12.29
N TRP A 111 -1.48 -15.03 11.71
CA TRP A 111 -0.88 -14.04 10.80
C TRP A 111 -1.71 -13.72 9.53
N PRO A 112 -2.48 -14.66 8.91
CA PRO A 112 -3.34 -14.37 7.76
C PRO A 112 -4.47 -13.39 8.10
N TYR A 113 -5.06 -13.54 9.29
CA TYR A 113 -6.08 -12.63 9.81
C TYR A 113 -5.50 -11.22 10.00
N GLY A 114 -4.27 -11.14 10.52
CA GLY A 114 -3.52 -9.89 10.61
C GLY A 114 -3.29 -9.25 9.23
N THR A 115 -2.92 -10.05 8.23
CA THR A 115 -2.67 -9.56 6.85
C THR A 115 -3.94 -9.01 6.21
N ALA A 116 -5.08 -9.68 6.40
CA ALA A 116 -6.39 -9.18 5.96
C ALA A 116 -6.74 -7.83 6.64
N GLY A 117 -6.46 -7.71 7.94
CA GLY A 117 -6.63 -6.45 8.67
C GLY A 117 -5.74 -5.32 8.14
N ILE A 118 -4.47 -5.61 7.83
CA ILE A 118 -3.54 -4.61 7.27
C ILE A 118 -3.99 -4.18 5.86
N PHE A 119 -4.58 -5.06 5.05
CA PHE A 119 -5.19 -4.69 3.77
C PHE A 119 -6.34 -3.69 3.93
N ILE A 120 -7.17 -3.88 4.95
CA ILE A 120 -8.25 -2.94 5.26
C ILE A 120 -7.67 -1.62 5.75
N CYS A 121 -6.60 -1.65 6.55
CA CYS A 121 -5.89 -0.44 6.95
C CYS A 121 -5.31 0.31 5.74
N GLU A 122 -4.70 -0.38 4.79
CA GLU A 122 -4.21 0.22 3.52
C GLU A 122 -5.33 0.90 2.75
N PHE A 123 -6.49 0.25 2.63
CA PHE A 123 -7.66 0.88 2.02
C PHE A 123 -8.05 2.19 2.72
N LEU A 124 -8.12 2.17 4.05
CA LEU A 124 -8.48 3.35 4.85
C LEU A 124 -7.41 4.47 4.75
N LEU A 125 -6.13 4.11 4.72
CA LEU A 125 -5.02 5.04 4.55
C LEU A 125 -5.08 5.72 3.18
N ASN A 126 -5.25 4.96 2.09
CA ASN A 126 -5.39 5.51 0.74
C ASN A 126 -6.63 6.41 0.60
N LEU A 127 -7.73 6.08 1.30
CA LEU A 127 -8.94 6.90 1.32
C LEU A 127 -8.73 8.21 2.10
N TYR A 128 -7.98 8.15 3.21
CA TYR A 128 -7.62 9.33 3.99
C TYR A 128 -6.62 10.23 3.25
N ASP A 129 -5.66 9.64 2.54
CA ASP A 129 -4.73 10.34 1.65
C ASP A 129 -5.48 11.08 0.53
N ALA A 130 -6.43 10.41 -0.13
CA ALA A 130 -7.30 11.02 -1.14
C ALA A 130 -8.13 12.20 -0.57
N LYS A 131 -8.52 12.14 0.70
CA LYS A 131 -9.26 13.20 1.40
C LYS A 131 -8.38 14.40 1.75
N ILE A 132 -7.14 14.19 2.16
CA ILE A 132 -6.19 15.29 2.44
C ILE A 132 -5.75 16.00 1.15
N LEU A 133 -5.87 15.31 0.01
CA LEU A 133 -5.64 15.86 -1.31
C LEU A 133 -6.87 16.61 -1.90
N GLN A 134 -7.97 16.77 -1.15
CA GLN A 134 -9.11 17.65 -1.48
C GLN A 134 -8.86 19.08 -1.01
#